data_AF-A0A369BBK9-F1
#
_entry.id   AF-A0A369BBK9-F1
#
_cell.length_a   1.000
_cell.length_b   1.000
_cell.length_c   1.000
_cell.angle_alpha   90.00
_cell.angle_beta   90.00
_cell.angle_gamma   90.00
#
_symmetry.space_group_name_H-M   'P 1'
#
loop_
_entity.id
_entity.type
_entity.pdbx_description
1 polymer ?
#
loop_
_entity_poly.entity_id
_entity_poly.type
_entity_poly.pdbx_seq_one_letter_code
_entity_poly.pdbx_strand_id
1 'polypeptide(L)' 'MIKKSQILNLDRDCLEQFAIIKAKLKIEGKILDDFDILIACTAIKNGCVIVTNNTKHFERIEGLRIENWVS' A
#
# COMPACT_ATOMS: atom_id res chain seq x y z
N MET A 1 -21.56 9.68 -9.20
CA MET A 1 -21.60 8.50 -10.08
C MET A 1 -20.63 7.47 -9.50
N ILE A 2 -21.12 6.38 -8.89
CA ILE A 2 -20.24 5.32 -8.38
C ILE A 2 -19.77 4.51 -9.58
N LYS A 3 -18.48 4.60 -9.92
CA LYS A 3 -17.87 3.70 -10.92
C LYS A 3 -17.85 2.29 -10.34
N LYS A 4 -18.02 1.28 -11.19
CA LYS A 4 -17.84 -0.13 -10.78
C LYS A 4 -16.46 -0.28 -10.13
N SER A 5 -16.44 -0.83 -8.91
CA SER A 5 -15.22 -1.18 -8.19
C SER A 5 -15.10 -2.70 -8.11
N GLN A 6 -13.86 -3.18 -8.12
CA GLN A 6 -13.53 -4.57 -7.86
C GLN A 6 -12.95 -4.69 -6.46
N ILE A 7 -13.35 -5.74 -5.74
CA ILE A 7 -12.76 -6.09 -4.44
C ILE A 7 -11.58 -7.01 -4.71
N LEU A 8 -10.41 -6.63 -4.20
CA LEU A 8 -9.22 -7.47 -4.19
C LEU A 8 -9.07 -8.09 -2.80
N ASN A 9 -8.90 -9.42 -2.76
CA ASN A 9 -8.76 -10.14 -1.50
C ASN A 9 -7.31 -10.10 -1.01
N LEU A 10 -7.16 -10.08 0.31
CA LEU A 10 -5.89 -10.38 0.96
C LEU A 10 -5.69 -11.89 0.93
N ASP A 11 -4.53 -12.32 0.46
CA ASP A 11 -4.13 -13.72 0.48
C ASP A 11 -2.73 -13.87 1.08
N ARG A 12 -2.25 -15.10 1.11
CA ARG A 12 -1.02 -15.46 1.81
C ARG A 12 0.18 -14.66 1.30
N ASP A 13 0.32 -14.52 -0.01
CA ASP A 13 1.43 -13.78 -0.64
C ASP A 13 1.43 -12.32 -0.19
N CYS A 14 0.25 -11.69 -0.09
CA CYS A 14 0.10 -10.32 0.41
C CYS A 14 0.52 -10.22 1.89
N LEU A 15 0.18 -11.20 2.72
CA LEU A 15 0.53 -11.23 4.14
C LEU A 15 2.04 -11.48 4.36
N GLU A 16 2.67 -12.29 3.51
CA GLU A 16 4.12 -12.51 3.55
C GLU A 16 4.87 -11.24 3.16
N GLN A 17 4.44 -10.54 2.10
CA GLN A 17 4.99 -9.23 1.74
C GLN A 17 4.79 -8.20 2.85
N PHE A 18 3.62 -8.19 3.49
CA PHE A 18 3.34 -7.31 4.63
C PHE A 18 4.33 -7.52 5.76
N ALA A 19 4.62 -8.78 6.14
CA ALA A 19 5.58 -9.08 7.20
C ALA A 19 6.99 -8.53 6.87
N ILE A 20 7.43 -8.69 5.62
CA ILE A 20 8.72 -8.20 5.14
C ILE A 20 8.79 -6.66 5.18
N ILE A 21 7.79 -5.99 4.60
CA ILE A 21 7.75 -4.52 4.54
C ILE A 21 7.63 -3.93 5.94
N LYS A 22 6.77 -4.47 6.80
CA LYS A 22 6.61 -4.01 8.19
C LYS A 22 7.90 -4.16 8.98
N ALA A 23 8.62 -5.27 8.82
CA ALA A 23 9.92 -5.46 9.46
C ALA A 23 10.94 -4.43 8.98
N LYS A 24 11.04 -4.19 7.66
CA LYS A 24 11.94 -3.19 7.06
C LYS A 24 11.64 -1.78 7.59
N LEU A 25 10.38 -1.36 7.52
CA LEU A 25 9.94 -0.03 8.00
C LEU A 25 10.22 0.16 9.50
N LYS A 26 10.03 -0.89 10.31
CA LYS A 26 10.33 -0.85 11.74
C LYS A 26 11.83 -0.67 12.01
N ILE A 27 12.69 -1.37 11.27
CA ILE A 27 14.15 -1.24 11.38
C ILE A 27 14.60 0.17 10.98
N GLU A 28 13.99 0.75 9.96
CA GLU A 28 14.30 2.10 9.46
C GLU A 28 13.69 3.24 10.30
N GLY A 29 12.90 2.92 11.34
CA GLY A 29 12.19 3.93 12.14
C GLY A 29 11.05 4.63 11.38
N LYS A 30 10.64 4.10 10.22
CA LYS A 30 9.59 4.66 9.35
C LYS A 30 8.24 4.03 9.67
N ILE A 31 7.71 4.31 10.86
CA ILE A 31 6.43 3.73 11.31
C ILE A 31 5.30 4.10 10.32
N LEU A 32 4.54 3.08 9.94
CA LEU A 32 3.34 3.20 9.12
C LEU A 32 2.26 2.28 9.70
N ASP A 33 1.00 2.67 9.54
CA ASP A 33 -0.12 1.87 10.03
C ASP A 33 -0.23 0.54 9.27
N ASP A 34 -0.65 -0.52 9.97
CA ASP A 34 -0.72 -1.86 9.39
C ASP A 34 -1.61 -1.93 8.15
N PHE A 35 -2.73 -1.20 8.13
CA PHE A 35 -3.61 -1.16 6.96
C PHE A 35 -3.01 -0.41 5.76
N ASP A 36 -2.21 0.64 5.98
CA ASP A 36 -1.49 1.31 4.89
C ASP A 36 -0.50 0.34 4.23
N ILE A 37 0.20 -0.47 5.03
CA ILE A 37 1.11 -1.50 4.53
C ILE A 37 0.34 -2.59 3.77
N LEU A 38 -0.82 -3.04 4.28
CA LEU A 38 -1.66 -4.03 3.59
C LEU A 38 -2.20 -3.52 2.25
N ILE A 39 -2.65 -2.27 2.19
CA ILE A 39 -3.08 -1.61 0.96
C ILE A 39 -1.91 -1.56 -0.03
N ALA A 40 -0.71 -1.20 0.44
CA ALA A 40 0.50 -1.17 -0.36
C ALA A 40 0.86 -2.55 -0.93
N CYS A 41 0.88 -3.60 -0.10
CA CYS A 41 1.15 -4.96 -0.55
C CYS A 41 0.13 -5.42 -1.60
N THR A 42 -1.15 -5.12 -1.37
CA THR A 42 -2.22 -5.44 -2.32
C THR A 42 -1.99 -4.72 -3.66
N ALA A 43 -1.62 -3.44 -3.63
CA ALA A 43 -1.37 -2.66 -4.83
C ALA A 43 -0.13 -3.16 -5.60
N ILE A 44 0.97 -3.44 -4.91
CA ILE A 44 2.21 -3.97 -5.50
C ILE A 44 1.93 -5.30 -6.19
N LYS A 45 1.30 -6.24 -5.48
CA LYS A 45 1.00 -7.58 -6.00
C LYS A 45 0.12 -7.53 -7.26
N ASN A 46 -0.88 -6.66 -7.29
CA ASN A 46 -1.82 -6.55 -8.40
C ASN A 46 -1.38 -5.52 -9.47
N GLY A 47 -0.19 -4.93 -9.33
CA GLY A 47 0.28 -3.90 -10.23
C GLY A 47 -0.65 -2.68 -10.31
N CYS A 48 -1.27 -2.29 -9.20
CA CYS A 48 -2.17 -1.13 -9.13
C CYS A 48 -1.41 0.18 -8.86
N VAL A 49 -2.12 1.30 -9.02
CA VAL A 49 -1.71 2.63 -8.56
C VAL A 49 -2.53 2.96 -7.31
N ILE A 50 -1.89 3.44 -6.24
CA ILE A 50 -2.59 3.91 -5.04
C ILE A 50 -3.03 5.34 -5.28
N VAL A 51 -4.33 5.57 -5.20
CA VAL A 51 -4.92 6.92 -5.21
C VAL A 51 -5.16 7.33 -3.77
N THR A 52 -4.48 8.37 -3.30
CA THR A 52 -4.57 8.81 -1.90
C THR A 52 -4.29 10.30 -1.75
N ASN A 53 -4.94 10.94 -0.76
CA ASN A 53 -4.61 12.30 -0.33
C ASN A 53 -3.45 12.32 0.66
N ASN A 54 -2.96 11.16 1.12
CA ASN A 54 -1.87 11.03 2.07
C ASN A 54 -0.62 10.42 1.42
N THR A 55 -0.11 11.06 0.36
CA THR A 55 1.01 10.49 -0.43
C THR A 55 2.26 10.24 0.41
N LYS A 56 2.56 11.13 1.37
CA LYS A 56 3.71 11.03 2.29
C LYS A 56 3.78 9.73 3.08
N HIS A 57 2.63 9.11 3.37
CA HIS A 57 2.58 7.81 4.05
C HIS A 57 3.09 6.70 3.14
N PHE A 58 2.55 6.63 1.92
CA PHE A 58 2.85 5.58 0.95
C PHE A 58 4.21 5.75 0.29
N GLU A 59 4.73 6.98 0.18
CA GLU A 59 6.09 7.27 -0.32
C GLU A 59 7.21 6.58 0.47
N ARG A 60 6.94 6.13 1.71
CA ARG A 60 7.90 5.37 2.54
C ARG A 60 8.12 3.94 2.03
N ILE A 61 7.23 3.43 1.20
CA ILE A 61 7.29 2.07 0.65
C ILE A 61 7.78 2.15 -0.79
N GLU A 62 8.98 1.61 -1.03
CA GLU A 62 9.61 1.57 -2.34
C GLU A 62 8.79 0.74 -3.35
N GLY A 63 8.78 1.17 -4.61
CA GLY A 63 8.13 0.43 -5.70
C GLY A 63 6.63 0.71 -5.86
N LEU A 64 6.03 1.56 -5.04
CA LEU A 64 4.64 1.99 -5.20
C LEU A 64 4.49 3.07 -6.29
N ARG A 65 3.43 2.94 -7.08
CA ARG A 65 2.92 4.03 -7.93
C ARG A 65 1.80 4.73 -7.17
N ILE A 66 1.90 6.04 -7.01
CA ILE A 66 1.01 6.84 -6.18
C ILE A 66 0.48 8.01 -7.02
N GLU A 67 -0.83 8.26 -6.94
CA GLU A 67 -1.49 9.42 -7.50
C GLU A 67 -2.27 10.16 -6.41
N ASN A 68 -2.32 11.48 -6.51
CA ASN A 68 -3.23 12.32 -5.75
C ASN A 68 -4.20 12.99 -6.73
N TRP A 69 -5.50 12.75 -6.55
CA TRP A 69 -6.54 13.29 -7.44
C TRP A 69 -7.21 14.56 -6.89
N VAL A 70 -6.84 14.97 -5.68
CA VAL A 70 -7.39 16.15 -5.00
C VAL A 70 -6.37 17.30 -4.93
N SER A 71 -5.13 17.05 -5.39
CA SER A 71 -4.07 18.05 -5.53
C SER A 71 -4.19 18.88 -6.80
#